data_AF-A0A5C4IY20-F1
#
_entry.id   AF-A0A5C4IY20-F1
#
_cell.length_a   1.000
_cell.length_b   1.000
_cell.length_c   1.000
_cell.angle_alpha   90.00
_cell.angle_beta   90.00
_cell.angle_gamma   90.00
#
_symmetry.space_group_name_H-M   'P 1'
#
loop_
_entity.id
_entity.type
_entity.pdbx_description
1 polymer ?
#
loop_
_entity_poly.entity_id
_entity_poly.type
_entity_poly.pdbx_seq_one_letter_code
_entity_poly.pdbx_strand_id
1 'polypeptide(L)'
;TGPFAGFYNDIAGAAWADWLFMLGLAAIGGALILGIGMRIAAVTGAALLVMMWTAVLPPDNNPFMDDHLIYAILIVGLALVSAGDTLGLGRWWGETRLVKRLPVLK
;
A
#
# COMPACT_ATOMS: atom_id res chain seq x y z
N THR A 1 23.12 3.69 4.00
CA THR A 1 23.44 4.55 5.18
C THR A 1 22.20 5.36 5.49
N GLY A 2 21.87 5.58 6.76
CA GLY A 2 20.63 6.27 7.12
C GLY A 2 20.20 6.04 8.57
N PRO A 3 19.25 6.83 9.09
CA PRO A 3 18.80 6.75 10.49
C PRO A 3 18.17 5.39 10.85
N PHE A 4 17.60 4.69 9.88
CA PHE A 4 16.95 3.38 10.07
C PHE A 4 17.75 2.22 9.47
N ALA A 5 18.97 2.47 8.98
CA ALA A 5 19.74 1.47 8.23
C ALA A 5 20.01 0.19 9.06
N GLY A 6 20.22 0.31 10.38
CA GLY A 6 20.41 -0.85 11.26
C GLY A 6 19.19 -1.79 11.25
N PHE A 7 18.00 -1.24 11.51
CA PHE A 7 16.75 -2.00 11.51
C PHE A 7 16.49 -2.71 10.18
N TYR A 8 16.69 -2.03 9.05
CA TYR A 8 16.46 -2.63 7.74
C TYR A 8 17.53 -3.67 7.38
N ASN A 9 18.79 -3.44 7.75
CA ASN A 9 19.85 -4.42 7.51
C ASN A 9 19.65 -5.71 8.31
N ASP A 10 19.06 -5.63 9.51
CA ASP A 10 18.80 -6.80 10.35
C ASP A 10 17.73 -7.73 9.77
N ILE A 11 16.82 -7.19 8.95
CA ILE A 11 15.76 -7.95 8.26
C ILE A 11 16.04 -8.20 6.78
N ALA A 12 16.97 -7.45 6.18
CA ALA A 12 17.33 -7.57 4.77
C ALA A 12 17.96 -8.93 4.47
N GLY A 13 17.49 -9.60 3.42
CA GLY A 13 17.95 -10.93 3.02
C GLY A 13 17.38 -12.07 3.88
N ALA A 14 16.50 -11.77 4.84
CA ALA A 14 15.72 -12.79 5.51
C ALA A 14 14.58 -13.25 4.58
N ALA A 15 14.59 -14.52 4.18
CA ALA A 15 13.63 -15.04 3.20
C ALA A 15 12.17 -14.77 3.56
N TRP A 16 11.80 -14.81 4.85
CA TRP A 16 10.44 -14.52 5.30
C TRP A 16 10.03 -13.07 5.03
N ALA A 17 10.96 -12.12 5.15
CA ALA A 17 10.72 -10.70 4.94
C ALA A 17 10.55 -10.42 3.44
N ASP A 18 11.40 -11.03 2.60
CA ASP A 18 11.31 -10.92 1.15
C ASP A 18 9.97 -11.45 0.63
N TRP A 19 9.56 -12.64 1.08
CA TRP A 19 8.26 -13.21 0.72
C TRP A 19 7.09 -12.35 1.19
N LEU A 20 7.14 -11.85 2.43
CA LEU A 20 6.09 -10.98 2.97
C LEU A 20 5.97 -9.68 2.16
N PHE A 21 7.10 -9.10 1.76
CA PHE A 21 7.13 -7.90 0.94
C PHE A 21 6.55 -8.15 -0.45
N MET A 22 6.97 -9.23 -1.13
CA MET A 22 6.45 -9.60 -2.46
C MET A 22 4.95 -9.91 -2.42
N LEU A 23 4.48 -10.66 -1.42
CA LEU A 23 3.07 -10.96 -1.24
C LEU A 23 2.27 -9.70 -0.89
N GLY A 24 2.83 -8.81 -0.06
CA GLY A 24 2.23 -7.52 0.28
C GLY A 24 2.02 -6.67 -0.97
N LEU A 25 3.05 -6.49 -1.80
CA LEU A 25 2.95 -5.76 -3.06
C LEU A 25 1.95 -6.39 -4.02
N ALA A 26 1.97 -7.71 -4.18
CA ALA A 26 1.02 -8.42 -5.04
C ALA A 26 -0.43 -8.27 -4.56
N ALA A 27 -0.66 -8.36 -3.24
CA ALA A 27 -1.99 -8.20 -2.66
C ALA A 27 -2.50 -6.75 -2.78
N ILE A 28 -1.66 -5.76 -2.47
CA ILE A 28 -2.02 -4.33 -2.58
C ILE A 28 -2.27 -3.98 -4.05
N GLY A 29 -1.36 -4.34 -4.95
CA GLY A 29 -1.49 -4.07 -6.39
C GLY A 29 -2.73 -4.76 -6.97
N GLY A 30 -2.94 -6.04 -6.63
CA GLY A 30 -4.13 -6.78 -7.05
C GLY A 30 -5.43 -6.15 -6.53
N ALA A 31 -5.48 -5.74 -5.26
CA ALA A 31 -6.61 -5.05 -4.66
C ALA A 31 -6.93 -3.72 -5.37
N LEU A 32 -5.90 -2.91 -5.68
CA LEU A 32 -6.05 -1.64 -6.38
C LEU A 32 -6.51 -1.82 -7.83
N ILE A 33 -5.95 -2.80 -8.55
CA ILE A 33 -6.33 -3.10 -9.95
C ILE A 33 -7.76 -3.62 -10.00
N LEU A 34 -8.11 -4.56 -9.12
CA LEU A 34 -9.45 -5.15 -9.08
C LEU A 34 -10.48 -4.21 -8.43
N GLY A 35 -10.06 -3.17 -7.72
CA GLY A 35 -10.97 -2.30 -6.97
C GLY A 35 -11.61 -2.98 -5.75
N ILE A 36 -11.00 -4.03 -5.21
CA ILE A 36 -11.52 -4.84 -4.10
C ILE A 36 -10.72 -4.56 -2.84
N GLY A 37 -11.38 -4.25 -1.72
CA GLY A 37 -10.67 -4.00 -0.46
C GLY A 37 -9.85 -2.72 -0.48
N MET A 38 -10.33 -1.69 -1.20
CA MET A 38 -9.57 -0.47 -1.51
C MET A 38 -9.12 0.26 -0.25
N ARG A 39 -9.93 0.32 0.80
CA ARG A 39 -9.54 0.97 2.06
C ARG A 39 -8.39 0.26 2.74
N ILE A 40 -8.44 -1.08 2.82
CA ILE A 40 -7.36 -1.86 3.43
C ILE A 40 -6.10 -1.70 2.58
N ALA A 41 -6.21 -1.86 1.27
CA ALA A 41 -5.10 -1.73 0.35
C ALA A 41 -4.45 -0.33 0.41
N ALA A 42 -5.25 0.73 0.56
CA ALA A 42 -4.73 2.08 0.72
C ALA A 42 -4.00 2.27 2.05
N VAL A 43 -4.54 1.76 3.17
CA VAL A 43 -3.87 1.87 4.48
C VAL A 43 -2.58 1.05 4.51
N THR A 44 -2.64 -0.22 4.11
CA THR A 44 -1.46 -1.11 4.15
C THR A 44 -0.43 -0.71 3.09
N GLY A 45 -0.88 -0.31 1.89
CA GLY A 45 -0.03 0.19 0.83
C GLY A 45 0.65 1.51 1.19
N ALA A 46 -0.06 2.45 1.82
CA ALA A 46 0.54 3.71 2.23
C ALA A 46 1.57 3.48 3.33
N ALA A 47 1.27 2.60 4.30
CA ALA A 47 2.23 2.20 5.32
C ALA A 47 3.48 1.56 4.70
N LEU A 48 3.32 0.63 3.74
CA LEU A 48 4.43 -0.01 3.04
C LEU A 48 5.28 1.00 2.28
N LEU A 49 4.67 1.92 1.53
CA LEU A 49 5.38 2.97 0.80
C LEU A 49 6.14 3.91 1.73
N VAL A 50 5.54 4.30 2.87
CA VAL A 50 6.23 5.11 3.88
C VAL A 50 7.41 4.35 4.49
N MET A 51 7.28 3.04 4.73
CA MET A 51 8.42 2.23 5.19
C MET A 51 9.53 2.14 4.14
N MET A 52 9.19 2.07 2.86
CA MET A 52 10.18 2.11 1.77
C MET A 52 10.88 3.48 1.71
N TRP A 53 10.14 4.57 1.88
CA TRP A 53 10.70 5.92 1.98
C TRP A 53 11.69 6.04 3.15
N THR A 54 11.35 5.53 4.34
CA THR A 54 12.28 5.56 5.48
C THR A 54 13.53 4.70 5.29
N ALA A 55 13.46 3.67 4.44
CA ALA A 55 14.60 2.81 4.13
C ALA A 55 15.66 3.50 3.25
N VAL A 56 15.26 4.49 2.43
CA VAL A 56 16.14 5.20 1.49
C VAL A 56 16.61 6.57 2.02
N LEU A 57 16.34 6.91 3.28
CA LEU A 57 16.80 8.18 3.86
C LEU A 57 18.33 8.23 4.06
N PRO A 58 19.02 9.31 3.64
CA PRO A 58 18.52 10.47 2.89
C PRO A 58 18.39 10.16 1.38
N PRO A 59 17.29 10.55 0.72
CA PRO A 59 17.10 10.29 -0.70
C PRO A 59 17.94 11.24 -1.56
N ASP A 60 18.26 10.79 -2.77
CA ASP A 60 19.18 11.50 -3.67
C ASP A 60 18.67 12.87 -4.14
N ASN A 61 17.35 13.01 -4.30
CA ASN A 61 16.73 14.18 -4.93
C ASN A 61 16.03 15.10 -3.92
N ASN A 62 15.00 14.59 -3.23
CA ASN A 62 14.20 15.40 -2.32
C ASN A 62 13.58 14.55 -1.20
N PRO A 63 13.76 14.92 0.08
CA PRO A 63 13.22 14.15 1.21
C PRO A 63 11.70 14.20 1.34
N PHE A 64 11.05 15.25 0.83
CA PHE A 64 9.59 15.40 0.89
C PHE A 64 8.91 14.99 -0.42
N MET A 65 9.47 15.41 -1.55
CA MET A 65 8.94 15.14 -2.90
C MET A 65 9.50 13.83 -3.45
N ASP A 66 9.32 12.75 -2.71
CA ASP A 66 9.76 11.40 -3.07
C ASP A 66 8.61 10.59 -3.67
N ASP A 67 8.93 9.72 -4.63
CA ASP A 67 7.94 8.90 -5.35
C ASP A 67 7.08 8.06 -4.40
N HIS A 68 7.65 7.53 -3.31
CA HIS A 68 6.90 6.71 -2.36
C HIS A 68 5.84 7.52 -1.61
N LEU A 69 6.16 8.76 -1.24
CA LEU A 69 5.22 9.65 -0.55
C LEU A 69 4.12 10.12 -1.52
N ILE A 70 4.48 10.43 -2.76
CA ILE A 70 3.53 10.78 -3.82
C ILE A 70 2.56 9.61 -4.06
N TYR A 71 3.09 8.39 -4.21
CA TYR A 71 2.26 7.21 -4.40
C TYR A 71 1.40 6.87 -3.17
N ALA A 72 1.91 7.09 -1.95
CA ALA A 72 1.13 6.89 -0.73
C ALA A 72 -0.08 7.82 -0.68
N ILE A 73 0.10 9.10 -1.03
CA ILE A 73 -0.99 10.07 -1.13
C ILE A 73 -1.96 9.67 -2.26
N LEU A 74 -1.43 9.20 -3.39
CA LEU A 74 -2.23 8.82 -4.56
C LEU A 74 -3.16 7.64 -4.25
N ILE A 75 -2.66 6.56 -3.64
CA ILE A 75 -3.50 5.39 -3.32
C ILE A 75 -4.55 5.72 -2.25
N VAL A 76 -4.23 6.61 -1.29
CA VAL A 76 -5.21 7.14 -0.34
C VAL A 76 -6.28 7.95 -1.07
N GLY A 77 -5.87 8.83 -1.99
CA GLY A 77 -6.78 9.58 -2.85
C GLY A 77 -7.72 8.69 -3.65
N LEU A 78 -7.19 7.63 -4.29
CA LEU A 78 -7.98 6.64 -5.03
C LEU A 78 -9.03 5.95 -4.15
N ALA A 79 -8.68 5.58 -2.92
CA ALA A 79 -9.64 5.01 -1.98
C ALA A 79 -10.71 6.02 -1.53
N LEU A 80 -10.33 7.28 -1.30
CA LEU A 80 -11.25 8.35 -0.89
C LEU A 80 -12.29 8.67 -1.98
N VAL A 81 -11.88 8.67 -3.25
CA VAL A 81 -12.80 8.90 -4.38
C VAL A 81 -13.53 7.63 -4.84
N SER A 82 -13.38 6.51 -4.12
CA SER A 82 -13.95 5.21 -4.48
C SER A 82 -13.62 4.80 -5.93
N ALA A 83 -12.37 5.01 -6.36
CA ALA A 83 -11.93 4.77 -7.74
C ALA A 83 -12.21 3.32 -8.21
N GLY A 84 -12.18 2.35 -7.28
CA GLY A 84 -12.52 0.95 -7.53
C GLY A 84 -13.95 0.72 -8.03
N ASP A 85 -14.87 1.69 -7.86
CA ASP A 85 -16.26 1.60 -8.34
C ASP A 85 -16.42 2.06 -9.81
N THR A 86 -15.37 2.58 -10.45
CA THR A 86 -15.45 3.11 -11.83
C THR A 86 -15.18 2.05 -12.89
N LEU A 87 -13.99 1.45 -12.88
CA LEU A 87 -13.55 0.40 -13.80
C LEU A 87 -13.25 -0.94 -13.10
N GLY A 88 -13.24 -0.95 -11.77
CA GLY A 88 -12.98 -2.15 -10.97
C GLY A 88 -14.26 -2.91 -10.61
N LEU A 89 -14.06 -3.98 -9.82
CA LEU A 89 -15.09 -4.81 -9.22
C LEU A 89 -15.62 -4.24 -7.89
N GLY A 90 -15.28 -2.99 -7.54
CA GLY A 90 -15.62 -2.38 -6.25
C GLY A 90 -17.12 -2.31 -5.96
N ARG A 91 -17.94 -2.06 -6.99
CA ARG A 91 -19.41 -2.09 -6.86
C ARG A 91 -19.91 -3.48 -6.50
N TRP A 92 -19.46 -4.51 -7.22
CA TRP A 92 -19.83 -5.89 -6.96
C TRP A 92 -19.37 -6.34 -5.58
N TRP A 93 -18.13 -5.98 -5.21
CA TRP A 93 -17.57 -6.29 -3.90
C TRP A 93 -18.35 -5.66 -2.75
N GLY A 94 -18.72 -4.38 -2.90
CA GLY A 94 -19.54 -3.64 -1.95
C GLY A 94 -20.91 -4.27 -1.68
N GLU A 95 -21.46 -4.99 -2.66
CA GLU A 95 -22.76 -5.66 -2.54
C GLU A 95 -22.71 -6.99 -1.78
N THR A 96 -21.51 -7.53 -1.54
CA THR A 96 -21.35 -8.80 -0.82
C THR A 96 -21.83 -8.69 0.64
N ARG A 97 -22.34 -9.81 1.19
CA ARG A 97 -22.79 -9.87 2.59
C ARG A 97 -21.69 -9.50 3.58
N LEU A 98 -20.43 -9.78 3.22
CA LEU A 98 -19.27 -9.49 4.06
C LEU A 98 -19.03 -7.98 4.15
N VAL A 99 -18.96 -7.27 3.03
CA VAL A 99 -18.72 -5.81 3.01
C VAL A 99 -19.91 -5.05 3.60
N LYS A 100 -21.14 -5.51 3.38
CA LYS A 100 -22.33 -4.94 4.05
C LYS A 100 -22.29 -5.07 5.57
N ARG A 101 -21.69 -6.15 6.10
CA ARG A 101 -21.48 -6.35 7.54
C ARG A 101 -20.27 -5.59 8.08
N LEU A 102 -19.20 -5.50 7.28
CA LEU A 102 -17.94 -4.85 7.62
C LEU A 102 -17.58 -3.82 6.54
N PRO A 103 -18.11 -2.58 6.63
CA PRO A 103 -17.90 -1.54 5.62
C PRO A 103 -16.44 -1.10 5.45
N VAL A 104 -15.57 -1.42 6.42
CA VAL A 104 -14.12 -1.20 6.34
C VAL A 104 -13.46 -2.00 5.21
N LEU A 105 -14.10 -3.09 4.77
CA LEU A 105 -13.59 -3.95 3.70
C LEU A 105 -13.87 -3.41 2.30
N LYS A 106 -14.58 -2.29 2.15
CA LYS A 106 -14.81 -1.68 0.83
C LYS A 106 -13.52 -1.03 0.33
#